data_AF-A0AAU5PNX6-F1
#
_entry.id   AF-A0AAU5PNX6-F1
#
_cell.length_a   1.000
_cell.length_b   1.000
_cell.length_c   1.000
_cell.angle_alpha   90.00
_cell.angle_beta   90.00
_cell.angle_gamma   90.00
#
_symmetry.space_group_name_H-M   'P 1'
#
loop_
_entity.id
_entity.type
_entity.pdbx_description
1 polymer ?
#
loop_
_entity_poly.entity_id
_entity_poly.type
_entity_poly.pdbx_seq_one_letter_code
_entity_poly.pdbx_strand_id
1 'polypeptide(L)'
;MPRRHIHVTGAAEAPLRAALRALRTELAIPEDFPPAVLAEAEAAAKAPRLPAYDATDLPFFTVDPPTSTDLDQAMHLARRSDGGYRVHYAIADVAAFVTPGSALDAEAHRRVLTLYFPDGKVPLHPTVLSEGAASLLPGEPRPALLWRIDLDAEGRRVATDVRRALVRSRAKLDYATVQRQIDTGTAEEPVALLRAVGRLREALEAERGGISLNVPEQEIVEQDHTYSLAYRAPFPADGWNAQISLLTGMAAADLMTAAGTGILRTLPTAPDGAVARLRRSAQALGVDWPHHVSYADVVRAADPADPRQAAFLQECTTLLRGAGYTVFTDGHIPTPALHAAVADEYTHCTAPLRRLVDRYAGELCVAAVAGDEPPEWVRAALPALPDEMADGSRRANTVERESVDIVEAALLRERVGEIFDAYVIDVKEREPAVGTVHLDDPAVVARIEGGASRLPLGEWLRVRLAEADPGTAKVLFAPA
;
A
#
# COMPACT_ATOMS: atom_id res chain seq x y z
N MET A 1 -1.48 -4.85 -1.06
CA MET A 1 -2.09 -5.21 0.24
C MET A 1 -2.12 -3.95 1.08
N PRO A 2 -3.23 -3.65 1.75
CA PRO A 2 -3.26 -2.63 2.78
C PRO A 2 -2.25 -3.01 3.86
N ARG A 3 -1.43 -2.05 4.27
CA ARG A 3 -0.44 -2.17 5.34
C ARG A 3 -0.98 -1.50 6.59
N ARG A 4 -0.60 -1.99 7.76
CA ARG A 4 -0.67 -1.23 9.01
C ARG A 4 0.38 -0.13 8.93
N HIS A 5 -0.06 1.05 8.51
CA HIS A 5 0.76 2.24 8.55
C HIS A 5 0.91 2.67 10.00
N ILE A 6 2.12 2.52 10.53
CA ILE A 6 2.49 3.01 11.85
C ILE A 6 3.50 4.14 11.67
N HIS A 7 3.25 5.28 12.30
CA HIS A 7 4.18 6.40 12.30
C HIS A 7 4.41 6.93 13.71
N VAL A 8 5.66 7.18 14.09
CA VAL A 8 5.99 7.88 15.34
C VAL A 8 6.13 9.37 15.05
N THR A 9 5.27 10.20 15.65
CA THR A 9 5.43 11.65 15.65
C THR A 9 6.18 12.10 16.90
N GLY A 10 7.23 12.92 16.74
CA GLY A 10 8.13 13.31 17.83
C GLY A 10 9.49 12.62 17.73
N ALA A 11 10.33 12.76 18.75
CA ALA A 11 11.66 12.18 18.76
C ALA A 11 11.63 10.86 19.53
N ALA A 12 11.34 9.75 18.83
CA ALA A 12 11.27 8.41 19.43
C ALA A 12 12.31 8.21 20.54
N GLU A 13 11.84 7.90 21.75
CA GLU A 13 12.69 7.76 22.94
C GLU A 13 13.79 6.72 22.71
N ALA A 14 14.84 6.81 23.52
CA ALA A 14 16.01 5.93 23.41
C ALA A 14 15.67 4.43 23.35
N PRO A 15 14.71 3.88 24.14
CA PRO A 15 14.37 2.45 24.09
C PRO A 15 13.70 2.04 22.78
N LEU A 16 12.69 2.80 22.31
CA LEU A 16 11.99 2.51 21.05
C LEU A 16 12.94 2.59 19.86
N ARG A 17 13.76 3.65 19.81
CA ARG A 17 14.77 3.81 18.75
C ARG A 17 15.83 2.71 18.77
N ALA A 18 16.27 2.28 19.96
CA ALA A 18 17.20 1.17 20.10
C ALA A 18 16.59 -0.15 19.62
N ALA A 19 15.34 -0.44 19.97
CA ALA A 19 14.63 -1.64 19.51
C ALA A 19 14.44 -1.66 17.99
N LEU A 20 14.03 -0.54 17.38
CA LEU A 20 13.90 -0.44 15.92
C LEU A 20 15.25 -0.56 15.19
N ARG A 21 16.35 -0.12 15.80
CA ARG A 21 17.71 -0.34 15.27
C ARG A 21 18.15 -1.80 15.40
N ALA A 22 17.85 -2.44 16.53
CA ALA A 22 18.14 -3.85 16.74
C ALA A 22 17.39 -4.72 15.71
N LEU A 23 16.11 -4.42 15.45
CA LEU A 23 15.31 -5.09 14.43
C LEU A 23 15.94 -5.04 13.04
N ARG A 24 16.43 -3.86 12.63
CA ARG A 24 17.14 -3.70 11.34
C ARG A 24 18.39 -4.58 11.26
N THR A 25 19.12 -4.68 12.36
CA THR A 25 20.33 -5.51 12.45
C THR A 25 20.00 -7.00 12.39
N GLU A 26 19.00 -7.45 13.15
CA GLU A 26 18.55 -8.86 13.19
C GLU A 26 18.05 -9.34 11.82
N LEU A 27 17.27 -8.50 11.14
CA LEU A 27 16.75 -8.79 9.80
C LEU A 27 17.77 -8.54 8.67
N ALA A 28 19.01 -8.17 9.01
CA ALA A 28 20.08 -7.84 8.06
C ALA A 28 19.62 -6.85 6.97
N ILE A 29 18.90 -5.80 7.38
CA ILE A 29 18.39 -4.79 6.45
C ILE A 29 19.53 -3.89 5.97
N PRO A 30 19.81 -3.82 4.65
CA PRO A 30 20.87 -2.97 4.14
C PRO A 30 20.44 -1.50 4.17
N GLU A 31 20.79 -0.79 5.23
CA GLU A 31 20.45 0.64 5.38
C GLU A 31 21.21 1.49 4.34
N ASP A 32 22.52 1.29 4.24
CA ASP A 32 23.37 2.05 3.33
C ASP A 32 23.44 1.42 1.92
N PHE A 33 23.66 2.28 0.93
CA PHE A 33 23.95 1.87 -0.43
C PHE A 33 25.46 1.72 -0.63
N PRO A 34 25.92 0.69 -1.38
CA PRO A 34 27.33 0.57 -1.74
C PRO A 34 27.83 1.82 -2.48
N PRO A 35 29.11 2.24 -2.31
CA PRO A 35 29.65 3.44 -2.96
C PRO A 35 29.51 3.47 -4.49
N ALA A 36 29.64 2.31 -5.14
CA ALA A 36 29.45 2.19 -6.60
C ALA A 36 28.00 2.51 -7.01
N VAL A 37 27.02 2.09 -6.20
CA VAL A 37 25.59 2.37 -6.44
C VAL A 37 25.28 3.85 -6.26
N LEU A 38 25.85 4.49 -5.23
CA LEU A 38 25.70 5.92 -5.00
C LEU A 38 26.29 6.74 -6.15
N ALA A 39 27.50 6.38 -6.61
CA ALA A 39 28.16 7.06 -7.72
C ALA A 39 27.35 6.94 -9.03
N GLU A 40 26.82 5.76 -9.34
CA GLU A 40 25.94 5.57 -10.50
C GLU A 40 24.63 6.36 -10.38
N ALA A 41 24.02 6.38 -9.19
CA ALA A 41 22.79 7.12 -8.94
C ALA A 41 22.99 8.64 -9.09
N GLU A 42 24.10 9.20 -8.58
CA GLU A 42 24.45 10.60 -8.76
C GLU A 42 24.70 10.96 -10.23
N ALA A 43 25.34 10.08 -10.99
CA ALA A 43 25.56 10.27 -12.42
C ALA A 43 24.23 10.23 -13.19
N ALA A 44 23.38 9.25 -12.91
CA ALA A 44 22.06 9.11 -13.51
C ALA A 44 21.14 10.31 -13.17
N ALA A 45 21.22 10.84 -11.96
CA ALA A 45 20.47 12.03 -11.56
C ALA A 45 20.85 13.28 -12.37
N LYS A 46 22.13 13.41 -12.76
CA LYS A 46 22.64 14.54 -13.54
C LYS A 46 22.35 14.42 -15.04
N ALA A 47 22.23 13.20 -15.54
CA ALA A 47 22.07 12.92 -16.97
C ALA A 47 21.07 11.77 -17.23
N PRO A 48 19.78 11.95 -16.89
CA PRO A 48 18.77 10.94 -17.18
C PRO A 48 18.53 10.81 -18.69
N ARG A 49 18.06 9.64 -19.12
CA ARG A 49 17.59 9.44 -20.49
C ARG A 49 16.26 10.19 -20.67
N LEU A 50 16.31 11.31 -21.39
CA LEU A 50 15.12 12.14 -21.62
C LEU A 50 14.28 11.60 -22.80
N PRO A 51 12.96 11.55 -22.65
CA PRO A 51 12.05 11.20 -23.75
C PRO A 51 11.90 12.36 -24.73
N ALA A 52 11.57 12.04 -25.98
CA ALA A 52 11.39 13.04 -27.04
C ALA A 52 10.05 13.79 -26.95
N TYR A 53 9.02 13.20 -26.36
CA TYR A 53 7.70 13.81 -26.25
C TYR A 53 7.63 14.72 -25.03
N ASP A 54 7.35 16.01 -25.25
CA ASP A 54 7.17 17.01 -24.20
C ASP A 54 5.69 17.16 -23.86
N ALA A 55 5.33 16.93 -22.61
CA ALA A 55 4.00 17.10 -22.04
C ALA A 55 4.03 18.04 -20.81
N THR A 56 5.06 18.89 -20.69
CA THR A 56 5.22 19.81 -19.56
C THR A 56 4.16 20.92 -19.49
N ASP A 57 3.42 21.12 -20.57
CA ASP A 57 2.28 22.04 -20.62
C ASP A 57 1.04 21.50 -19.87
N LEU A 58 0.91 20.19 -19.70
CA LEU A 58 -0.20 19.58 -18.97
C LEU A 58 -0.11 19.94 -17.47
N PRO A 59 -1.18 20.47 -16.84
CA PRO A 59 -1.18 20.89 -15.45
C PRO A 59 -1.32 19.71 -14.50
N PHE A 60 -0.26 18.91 -14.37
CA PHE A 60 -0.21 17.82 -13.40
C PHE A 60 -0.19 18.33 -11.96
N PHE A 61 -0.82 17.58 -11.07
CA PHE A 61 -0.68 17.72 -9.62
C PHE A 61 -0.47 16.33 -8.99
N THR A 62 0.16 16.28 -7.83
CA THR A 62 0.25 15.06 -7.01
C THR A 62 -0.65 15.20 -5.78
N VAL A 63 -1.06 14.07 -5.18
CA VAL A 63 -1.80 14.05 -3.91
C VAL A 63 -1.15 13.02 -3.00
N ASP A 64 -0.45 13.49 -1.98
CA ASP A 64 0.42 12.67 -1.14
C ASP A 64 0.42 13.17 0.30
N PRO A 65 0.85 12.35 1.28
CA PRO A 65 1.13 12.84 2.62
C PRO A 65 2.10 14.04 2.62
N PRO A 66 1.94 15.02 3.54
CA PRO A 66 2.78 16.22 3.57
C PRO A 66 4.27 15.94 3.63
N THR A 67 4.68 14.87 4.31
CA THR A 67 6.09 14.46 4.51
C THR A 67 6.67 13.65 3.35
N SER A 68 5.86 13.17 2.40
CA SER A 68 6.35 12.35 1.28
C SER A 68 7.25 13.14 0.34
N THR A 69 8.35 12.52 -0.10
CA THR A 69 9.31 13.10 -1.04
C THR A 69 9.49 12.21 -2.28
N ASP A 70 9.10 10.95 -2.19
CA ASP A 70 9.10 9.91 -3.22
C ASP A 70 7.76 9.87 -3.97
N LEU A 71 7.52 10.89 -4.79
CA LEU A 71 6.26 11.06 -5.51
C LEU A 71 6.30 10.26 -6.81
N ASP A 72 5.75 9.05 -6.77
CA ASP A 72 5.65 8.13 -7.90
C ASP A 72 4.71 8.65 -9.02
N GLN A 73 3.69 9.42 -8.63
CA GLN A 73 2.45 9.61 -9.39
C GLN A 73 2.08 11.09 -9.49
N ALA A 74 1.69 11.54 -10.67
CA ALA A 74 1.03 12.83 -10.87
C ALA A 74 -0.15 12.67 -11.83
N MET A 75 -1.24 13.41 -11.61
CA MET A 75 -2.45 13.29 -12.42
C MET A 75 -2.92 14.63 -12.97
N HIS A 76 -3.61 14.56 -14.10
CA HIS A 76 -4.43 15.64 -14.62
C HIS A 76 -5.73 15.05 -15.18
N LEU A 77 -6.85 15.50 -14.62
CA LEU A 77 -8.19 15.01 -14.98
C LEU A 77 -8.91 16.08 -15.81
N ALA A 78 -9.56 15.66 -16.88
CA ALA A 78 -10.32 16.55 -17.75
C ALA A 78 -11.63 15.92 -18.20
N ARG A 79 -12.63 16.73 -18.52
CA ARG A 79 -13.80 16.28 -19.29
C ARG A 79 -13.43 16.16 -20.76
N ARG A 80 -14.04 15.21 -21.46
CA ARG A 80 -13.88 15.11 -22.92
C ARG A 80 -15.03 15.79 -23.64
N SER A 81 -14.76 16.31 -24.84
CA SER A 81 -15.75 17.00 -25.67
C SER A 81 -16.87 16.09 -26.19
N ASP A 82 -16.59 14.79 -26.31
CA ASP A 82 -17.54 13.74 -26.73
C ASP A 82 -18.29 13.10 -25.55
N GLY A 83 -18.10 13.62 -24.33
CA GLY A 83 -18.66 13.06 -23.10
C GLY A 83 -17.66 12.19 -22.33
N GLY A 84 -17.91 12.00 -21.03
CA GLY A 84 -17.00 11.26 -20.15
C GLY A 84 -15.77 12.06 -19.73
N TYR A 85 -14.68 11.34 -19.44
CA TYR A 85 -13.50 11.88 -18.78
C TYR A 85 -12.20 11.38 -19.41
N ARG A 86 -11.13 12.16 -19.25
CA ARG A 86 -9.77 11.77 -19.62
C ARG A 86 -8.88 11.88 -18.40
N VAL A 87 -8.20 10.78 -18.08
CA VAL A 87 -7.20 10.68 -17.03
C VAL A 87 -5.83 10.70 -17.69
N HIS A 88 -5.07 11.77 -17.49
CA HIS A 88 -3.64 11.75 -17.72
C HIS A 88 -2.97 11.38 -16.40
N TYR A 89 -2.19 10.29 -16.41
CA TYR A 89 -1.52 9.80 -15.22
C TYR A 89 -0.05 9.57 -15.52
N ALA A 90 0.80 10.42 -14.96
CA ALA A 90 2.24 10.33 -15.10
C ALA A 90 2.80 9.47 -13.96
N ILE A 91 3.54 8.43 -14.33
CA ILE A 91 4.27 7.56 -13.42
C ILE A 91 5.77 7.79 -13.62
N ALA A 92 6.54 7.97 -12.55
CA ALA A 92 7.99 8.17 -12.64
C ALA A 92 8.68 7.09 -13.51
N ASP A 93 9.44 7.50 -14.53
CA ASP A 93 10.13 6.55 -15.42
C ASP A 93 11.50 6.17 -14.83
N VAL A 94 11.51 5.18 -13.93
CA VAL A 94 12.76 4.66 -13.32
C VAL A 94 13.73 4.14 -14.37
N ALA A 95 13.25 3.64 -15.51
CA ALA A 95 14.12 3.22 -16.58
C ALA A 95 14.86 4.39 -17.23
N ALA A 96 14.44 5.65 -17.06
CA ALA A 96 15.26 6.79 -17.47
C ALA A 96 16.59 6.89 -16.70
N PHE A 97 16.66 6.32 -15.50
CA PHE A 97 17.80 6.44 -14.57
C PHE A 97 18.57 5.13 -14.39
N VAL A 98 17.89 3.99 -14.41
CA VAL A 98 18.52 2.69 -14.11
C VAL A 98 18.87 1.94 -15.39
N THR A 99 20.16 1.66 -15.58
CA THR A 99 20.67 0.87 -16.70
C THR A 99 20.63 -0.63 -16.34
N PRO A 100 20.00 -1.50 -17.14
CA PRO A 100 19.99 -2.94 -16.88
C PRO A 100 21.40 -3.51 -16.72
N GLY A 101 21.62 -4.34 -15.69
CA GLY A 101 22.92 -4.94 -15.37
C GLY A 101 23.93 -4.01 -14.67
N SER A 102 23.57 -2.75 -14.38
CA SER A 102 24.40 -1.82 -13.60
C SER A 102 24.44 -2.17 -12.10
N ALA A 103 25.32 -1.52 -11.33
CA ALA A 103 25.34 -1.71 -9.87
C ALA A 103 24.02 -1.25 -9.23
N LEU A 104 23.43 -0.16 -9.72
CA LEU A 104 22.13 0.35 -9.28
C LEU A 104 20.98 -0.63 -9.57
N ASP A 105 21.02 -1.29 -10.73
CA ASP A 105 20.05 -2.32 -11.12
C ASP A 105 20.16 -3.54 -10.21
N ALA A 106 21.37 -4.07 -10.04
CA ALA A 106 21.64 -5.20 -9.15
C ALA A 106 21.21 -4.90 -7.70
N GLU A 107 21.41 -3.67 -7.23
CA GLU A 107 20.95 -3.26 -5.89
C GLU A 107 19.43 -3.18 -5.79
N ALA A 108 18.74 -2.71 -6.84
CA ALA A 108 17.28 -2.71 -6.88
C ALA A 108 16.71 -4.14 -6.80
N HIS A 109 17.33 -5.11 -7.47
CA HIS A 109 16.99 -6.54 -7.33
C HIS A 109 17.24 -7.10 -5.93
N ARG A 110 18.31 -6.65 -5.23
CA ARG A 110 18.56 -7.05 -3.83
C ARG A 110 17.54 -6.46 -2.84
N ARG A 111 17.09 -5.22 -3.10
CA ARG A 111 16.17 -4.49 -2.22
C ARG A 111 14.70 -4.82 -2.49
N VAL A 112 14.31 -4.97 -3.76
CA VAL A 112 12.97 -5.32 -4.28
C VAL A 112 11.86 -4.31 -3.96
N LEU A 113 11.79 -3.86 -2.69
CA LEU A 113 10.79 -2.94 -2.15
C LEU A 113 11.46 -1.90 -1.25
N THR A 114 10.85 -0.72 -1.16
CA THR A 114 11.08 0.16 0.00
C THR A 114 10.46 -0.46 1.25
N LEU A 115 11.24 -0.52 2.33
CA LEU A 115 10.80 -0.99 3.64
C LEU A 115 10.46 0.21 4.52
N TYR A 116 9.28 0.22 5.13
CA TYR A 116 8.83 1.30 5.99
C TYR A 116 8.90 0.85 7.44
N PHE A 117 9.47 1.70 8.28
CA PHE A 117 9.57 1.56 9.72
C PHE A 117 8.83 2.74 10.37
N PRO A 118 8.43 2.63 11.66
CA PRO A 118 7.76 3.73 12.35
C PRO A 118 8.59 5.02 12.43
N ASP A 119 9.93 4.89 12.44
CA ASP A 119 10.92 5.96 12.54
C ASP A 119 11.59 6.31 11.20
N GLY A 120 11.15 5.76 10.07
CA GLY A 120 11.71 6.10 8.77
C GLY A 120 11.49 5.04 7.68
N LYS A 121 12.32 5.05 6.64
CA LYS A 121 12.24 4.08 5.55
C LYS A 121 13.62 3.70 5.04
N VAL A 122 13.72 2.49 4.50
CA VAL A 122 14.90 1.99 3.78
C VAL A 122 14.50 1.88 2.31
N PRO A 123 14.92 2.84 1.45
CA PRO A 123 14.37 2.97 0.12
C PRO A 123 14.91 1.91 -0.85
N LEU A 124 14.11 1.60 -1.88
CA LEU A 124 14.50 0.75 -3.01
C LEU A 124 15.65 1.37 -3.83
N HIS A 125 15.59 2.68 -4.05
CA HIS A 125 16.60 3.44 -4.78
C HIS A 125 17.22 4.53 -3.90
N PRO A 126 18.50 4.92 -4.14
CA PRO A 126 19.12 6.05 -3.45
C PRO A 126 18.27 7.31 -3.50
N THR A 127 18.25 8.09 -2.41
CA THR A 127 17.38 9.26 -2.25
C THR A 127 17.62 10.35 -3.30
N VAL A 128 18.85 10.48 -3.83
CA VAL A 128 19.16 11.37 -4.96
C VAL A 128 18.29 11.08 -6.20
N LEU A 129 17.82 9.84 -6.35
CA LEU A 129 16.85 9.44 -7.37
C LEU A 129 15.43 9.43 -6.81
N SER A 130 15.15 8.58 -5.82
CA SER A 130 13.78 8.30 -5.34
C SER A 130 13.08 9.50 -4.72
N GLU A 131 13.83 10.40 -4.08
CA GLU A 131 13.30 11.61 -3.44
C GLU A 131 13.71 12.89 -4.17
N GLY A 132 14.31 12.74 -5.34
CA GLY A 132 14.93 13.82 -6.10
C GLY A 132 14.66 13.68 -7.59
N ALA A 133 15.66 13.23 -8.34
CA ALA A 133 15.67 13.31 -9.80
C ALA A 133 14.56 12.51 -10.50
N ALA A 134 14.09 11.41 -9.90
CA ALA A 134 13.00 10.59 -10.44
C ALA A 134 11.63 10.90 -9.82
N SER A 135 11.60 11.59 -8.68
CA SER A 135 10.37 12.00 -8.01
C SER A 135 9.67 13.11 -8.79
N LEU A 136 8.34 13.02 -8.92
CA LEU A 136 7.49 14.00 -9.61
C LEU A 136 7.20 15.25 -8.75
N LEU A 137 8.27 15.78 -8.12
CA LEU A 137 8.25 17.02 -7.34
C LEU A 137 7.79 18.21 -8.21
N PRO A 138 7.14 19.22 -7.60
CA PRO A 138 6.61 20.36 -8.33
C PRO A 138 7.71 21.23 -8.94
N GLY A 139 7.43 21.78 -10.13
CA GLY A 139 8.22 22.82 -10.80
C GLY A 139 9.26 22.32 -11.79
N GLU A 140 9.80 21.10 -11.61
CA GLU A 140 10.86 20.58 -12.47
C GLU A 140 10.34 19.60 -13.54
N PRO A 141 10.86 19.64 -14.77
CA PRO A 141 10.63 18.60 -15.75
C PRO A 141 11.18 17.24 -15.30
N ARG A 142 10.39 16.18 -15.46
CA ARG A 142 10.74 14.81 -15.07
C ARG A 142 10.34 13.82 -16.16
N PRO A 143 11.18 12.80 -16.47
CA PRO A 143 10.79 11.72 -17.35
C PRO A 143 9.72 10.83 -16.67
N ALA A 144 8.65 10.53 -17.39
CA ALA A 144 7.54 9.74 -16.89
C ALA A 144 6.96 8.81 -17.98
N LEU A 145 6.35 7.72 -17.54
CA LEU A 145 5.37 6.98 -18.32
C LEU A 145 4.04 7.71 -18.21
N LEU A 146 3.65 8.41 -19.28
CA LEU A 146 2.41 9.14 -19.36
C LEU A 146 1.30 8.23 -19.89
N TRP A 147 0.43 7.80 -18.98
CA TRP A 147 -0.81 7.11 -19.29
C TRP A 147 -1.88 8.11 -19.70
N ARG A 148 -2.61 7.81 -20.77
CA ARG A 148 -3.85 8.49 -21.15
C ARG A 148 -4.96 7.46 -21.16
N ILE A 149 -5.85 7.56 -20.19
CA ILE A 149 -6.99 6.65 -20.02
C ILE A 149 -8.28 7.45 -20.24
N ASP A 150 -9.00 7.05 -21.26
CA ASP A 150 -10.26 7.66 -21.65
C ASP A 150 -11.41 6.86 -21.05
N LEU A 151 -12.34 7.57 -20.41
CA LEU A 151 -13.51 7.02 -19.74
C LEU A 151 -14.80 7.52 -20.41
N ASP A 152 -15.86 6.70 -20.38
CA ASP A 152 -17.23 7.13 -20.71
C ASP A 152 -17.87 7.93 -19.56
N ALA A 153 -19.15 8.28 -19.70
CA ALA A 153 -19.89 9.07 -18.72
C ALA A 153 -20.09 8.33 -17.38
N GLU A 154 -20.11 7.00 -17.42
CA GLU A 154 -20.25 6.10 -16.28
C GLU A 154 -18.89 5.73 -15.66
N GLY A 155 -17.80 6.25 -16.22
CA GLY A 155 -16.44 6.02 -15.72
C GLY A 155 -15.83 4.70 -16.18
N ARG A 156 -16.43 3.97 -17.12
CA ARG A 156 -15.85 2.75 -17.72
C ARG A 156 -14.77 3.15 -18.72
N ARG A 157 -13.73 2.33 -18.80
CA ARG A 157 -12.58 2.58 -19.66
C ARG A 157 -12.96 2.30 -21.12
N VAL A 158 -12.69 3.26 -22.00
CA VAL A 158 -12.94 3.14 -23.45
C VAL A 158 -11.67 3.11 -24.29
N ALA A 159 -10.58 3.73 -23.82
CA ALA A 159 -9.28 3.62 -24.48
C ALA A 159 -8.14 3.83 -23.47
N THR A 160 -7.01 3.20 -23.78
CA THR A 160 -5.75 3.30 -23.02
C THR A 160 -4.62 3.56 -23.99
N ASP A 161 -3.73 4.48 -23.63
CA ASP A 161 -2.44 4.71 -24.29
C ASP A 161 -1.39 4.95 -23.20
N VAL A 162 -0.14 4.55 -23.44
CA VAL A 162 0.99 4.88 -22.57
C VAL A 162 2.23 5.13 -23.40
N ARG A 163 2.96 6.19 -23.07
CA ARG A 163 4.21 6.57 -23.75
C ARG A 163 5.17 7.24 -22.78
N ARG A 164 6.46 7.25 -23.12
CA ARG A 164 7.43 8.05 -22.39
C ARG A 164 7.26 9.53 -22.72
N ALA A 165 7.24 10.38 -21.70
CA ALA A 165 7.00 11.81 -21.81
C ALA A 165 7.82 12.60 -20.78
N LEU A 166 8.20 13.82 -21.13
CA LEU A 166 8.69 14.79 -20.16
C LEU A 166 7.46 15.51 -19.57
N VAL A 167 7.28 15.44 -18.26
CA VAL A 167 6.13 16.04 -17.56
C VAL A 167 6.62 17.05 -16.53
N ARG A 168 5.73 17.94 -16.08
CA ARG A 168 6.02 18.87 -14.98
C ARG A 168 4.84 18.92 -14.03
N SER A 169 5.02 18.45 -12.80
CA SER A 169 4.05 18.66 -11.74
C SER A 169 4.01 20.15 -11.37
N ARG A 170 2.83 20.73 -11.21
CA ARG A 170 2.65 22.13 -10.81
C ARG A 170 2.54 22.28 -9.30
N ALA A 171 1.98 21.28 -8.63
CA ALA A 171 1.74 21.30 -7.20
C ALA A 171 1.81 19.90 -6.60
N LYS A 172 2.37 19.83 -5.40
CA LYS A 172 2.15 18.73 -4.46
C LYS A 172 1.02 19.13 -3.54
N LEU A 173 -0.10 18.41 -3.57
CA LEU A 173 -1.24 18.63 -2.69
C LEU A 173 -1.27 17.56 -1.59
N ASP A 174 -1.88 17.89 -0.46
CA ASP A 174 -2.18 16.93 0.60
C ASP A 174 -3.68 16.57 0.61
N TYR A 175 -4.01 15.37 1.08
CA TYR A 175 -5.38 14.85 1.09
C TYR A 175 -6.36 15.74 1.87
N ALA A 176 -5.93 16.34 2.99
CA ALA A 176 -6.80 17.20 3.79
C ALA A 176 -7.14 18.50 3.05
N THR A 177 -6.18 19.08 2.34
CA THR A 177 -6.38 20.25 1.47
C THR A 177 -7.27 19.93 0.28
N VAL A 178 -7.02 18.82 -0.41
CA VAL A 178 -7.85 18.37 -1.55
C VAL A 178 -9.30 18.16 -1.10
N GLN A 179 -9.52 17.42 -0.01
CA GLN A 179 -10.84 17.16 0.54
C GLN A 179 -11.57 18.47 0.86
N ARG A 180 -10.92 19.38 1.59
CA ARG A 180 -11.49 20.69 1.95
C ARG A 180 -11.85 21.53 0.72
N GLN A 181 -10.97 21.58 -0.28
CA GLN A 181 -11.23 22.36 -1.50
C GLN A 181 -12.41 21.80 -2.30
N ILE A 182 -12.53 20.48 -2.38
CA ILE A 182 -13.65 19.80 -3.04
C ILE A 182 -14.95 20.05 -2.28
N ASP A 183 -14.96 19.93 -0.95
CA ASP A 183 -16.17 20.08 -0.14
C ASP A 183 -16.68 21.52 -0.10
N THR A 184 -15.77 22.50 -0.17
CA THR A 184 -16.11 23.93 -0.21
C THR A 184 -16.38 24.47 -1.62
N GLY A 185 -16.21 23.64 -2.67
CA GLY A 185 -16.39 24.06 -4.06
C GLY A 185 -15.32 25.04 -4.57
N THR A 186 -14.14 25.05 -3.94
CA THR A 186 -13.02 25.95 -4.29
C THR A 186 -11.90 25.24 -5.06
N ALA A 187 -11.99 23.92 -5.24
CA ALA A 187 -11.06 23.15 -6.06
C ALA A 187 -11.10 23.57 -7.53
N GLU A 188 -9.93 23.69 -8.16
CA GLU A 188 -9.83 23.80 -9.62
C GLU A 188 -10.43 22.54 -10.29
N GLU A 189 -10.93 22.69 -11.52
CA GLU A 189 -11.68 21.61 -12.20
C GLU A 189 -10.94 20.25 -12.20
N PRO A 190 -9.63 20.15 -12.51
CA PRO A 190 -8.94 18.85 -12.48
C PRO A 190 -8.94 18.19 -11.10
N VAL A 191 -8.87 18.97 -10.02
CA VAL A 191 -8.91 18.46 -8.64
C VAL A 191 -10.36 18.12 -8.26
N ALA A 192 -11.33 18.94 -8.64
CA ALA A 192 -12.75 18.67 -8.41
C ALA A 192 -13.22 17.37 -9.12
N LEU A 193 -12.67 17.09 -10.30
CA LEU A 193 -12.95 15.88 -11.06
C LEU A 193 -12.47 14.60 -10.37
N LEU A 194 -11.54 14.67 -9.41
CA LEU A 194 -11.11 13.51 -8.63
C LEU A 194 -12.29 12.87 -7.91
N ARG A 195 -13.18 13.68 -7.30
CA ARG A 195 -14.41 13.20 -6.67
C ARG A 195 -15.39 12.59 -7.68
N ALA A 196 -15.56 13.23 -8.83
CA ALA A 196 -16.50 12.78 -9.85
C ALA A 196 -16.08 11.43 -10.44
N VAL A 197 -14.83 11.32 -10.87
CA VAL A 197 -14.26 10.09 -11.42
C VAL A 197 -14.16 9.02 -10.33
N GLY A 198 -13.63 9.37 -9.15
CA GLY A 198 -13.48 8.45 -8.02
C GLY A 198 -14.77 7.74 -7.66
N ARG A 199 -15.88 8.48 -7.51
CA ARG A 199 -17.21 7.92 -7.19
C ARG A 199 -17.74 6.98 -8.27
N LEU A 200 -17.55 7.31 -9.54
CA LEU A 200 -17.94 6.42 -10.65
C LEU A 200 -17.12 5.12 -10.59
N ARG A 201 -15.83 5.20 -10.30
CA ARG A 201 -14.94 4.05 -10.18
C ARG A 201 -15.24 3.19 -8.94
N GLU A 202 -15.59 3.81 -7.81
CA GLU A 202 -16.08 3.12 -6.59
C GLU A 202 -17.39 2.38 -6.86
N ALA A 203 -18.32 2.98 -7.60
CA ALA A 203 -19.57 2.31 -7.99
C ALA A 203 -19.30 1.09 -8.90
N LEU A 204 -18.39 1.24 -9.87
CA LEU A 204 -17.94 0.13 -10.71
C LEU A 204 -17.16 -0.93 -9.91
N GLU A 205 -16.53 -0.57 -8.79
CA GLU A 205 -15.89 -1.51 -7.86
C GLU A 205 -16.92 -2.36 -7.14
N ALA A 206 -17.98 -1.72 -6.63
CA ALA A 206 -19.08 -2.42 -6.03
C ALA A 206 -19.77 -3.36 -7.05
N GLU A 207 -20.00 -2.90 -8.28
CA GLU A 207 -20.63 -3.69 -9.35
C GLU A 207 -19.86 -4.98 -9.68
N ARG A 208 -18.52 -4.89 -9.78
CA ARG A 208 -17.66 -6.07 -10.04
C ARG A 208 -17.44 -6.96 -8.81
N GLY A 209 -17.88 -6.54 -7.62
CA GLY A 209 -17.65 -7.26 -6.36
C GLY A 209 -16.27 -7.03 -5.74
N GLY A 210 -15.56 -5.99 -6.18
CA GLY A 210 -14.29 -5.56 -5.61
C GLY A 210 -14.46 -4.84 -4.26
N ILE A 211 -13.34 -4.73 -3.55
CA ILE A 211 -13.25 -4.18 -2.20
C ILE A 211 -11.93 -3.42 -2.02
N SER A 212 -12.06 -2.15 -1.67
CA SER A 212 -11.00 -1.34 -1.08
C SER A 212 -11.15 -1.30 0.45
N LEU A 213 -10.09 -1.63 1.17
CA LEU A 213 -10.06 -1.51 2.64
C LEU A 213 -9.57 -0.11 3.03
N ASN A 214 -10.46 0.71 3.58
CA ASN A 214 -10.13 2.02 4.14
C ASN A 214 -9.59 1.88 5.57
N VAL A 215 -8.50 1.13 5.71
CA VAL A 215 -7.89 0.88 7.01
C VAL A 215 -7.29 2.19 7.54
N PRO A 216 -7.64 2.65 8.76
CA PRO A 216 -7.04 3.83 9.34
C PRO A 216 -5.56 3.62 9.65
N GLU A 217 -4.77 4.67 9.47
CA GLU A 217 -3.36 4.69 9.87
C GLU A 217 -3.27 4.78 11.40
N GLN A 218 -2.30 4.09 11.98
CA GLN A 218 -1.96 4.20 13.40
C GLN A 218 -0.84 5.23 13.56
N GLU A 219 -1.12 6.31 14.28
CA GLU A 219 -0.12 7.31 14.65
C GLU A 219 0.22 7.15 16.13
N ILE A 220 1.49 6.97 16.43
CA ILE A 220 2.00 6.99 17.80
C ILE A 220 2.48 8.41 18.07
N VAL A 221 1.80 9.08 18.99
CA VAL A 221 2.14 10.44 19.38
C VAL A 221 2.87 10.39 20.71
N GLU A 222 4.11 10.86 20.71
CA GLU A 222 4.87 11.11 21.93
C GLU A 222 4.30 12.35 22.65
N GLN A 223 3.87 12.17 23.90
CA GLN A 223 3.39 13.25 24.77
C GLN A 223 3.99 13.03 26.17
N ASP A 224 4.71 14.02 26.69
CA ASP A 224 5.25 14.01 28.05
C ASP A 224 6.04 12.74 28.44
N HIS A 225 6.90 12.23 27.54
CA HIS A 225 7.66 10.97 27.72
C HIS A 225 6.78 9.72 27.87
N THR A 226 5.56 9.80 27.35
CA THR A 226 4.64 8.67 27.20
C THR A 226 4.19 8.60 25.74
N TYR A 227 3.76 7.43 25.30
CA TYR A 227 3.21 7.25 23.97
C TYR A 227 1.69 7.14 24.06
N SER A 228 1.01 7.69 23.06
CA SER A 228 -0.42 7.50 22.84
C SER A 228 -0.65 7.02 21.41
N LEU A 229 -1.65 6.15 21.23
CA LEU A 229 -2.05 5.67 19.91
C LEU A 229 -3.26 6.48 19.43
N ALA A 230 -3.16 7.06 18.24
CA ALA A 230 -4.25 7.72 17.54
C ALA A 230 -4.52 6.99 16.21
N TYR A 231 -5.79 6.93 15.81
CA TYR A 231 -6.15 6.51 14.46
C TYR A 231 -6.37 7.72 13.57
N ARG A 232 -5.70 7.74 12.43
CA ARG A 232 -5.98 8.70 11.37
C ARG A 232 -6.83 8.01 10.32
N ALA A 233 -8.12 8.36 10.32
CA ALA A 233 -9.04 7.92 9.28
C ALA A 233 -8.65 8.55 7.93
N PRO A 234 -8.63 7.76 6.84
CA PRO A 234 -8.42 8.29 5.50
C PRO A 234 -9.57 9.23 5.10
N PHE A 235 -9.28 10.24 4.29
CA PHE A 235 -10.33 11.07 3.69
C PHE A 235 -10.95 10.33 2.50
N PRO A 236 -12.18 10.69 2.07
CA PRO A 236 -12.74 10.19 0.82
C PRO A 236 -11.81 10.40 -0.40
N ALA A 237 -11.04 11.51 -0.41
CA ALA A 237 -10.03 11.78 -1.43
C ALA A 237 -8.94 10.69 -1.54
N ASP A 238 -8.59 10.00 -0.45
CA ASP A 238 -7.66 8.87 -0.45
C ASP A 238 -8.22 7.72 -1.32
N GLY A 239 -9.50 7.38 -1.13
CA GLY A 239 -10.20 6.36 -1.91
C GLY A 239 -10.33 6.75 -3.39
N TRP A 240 -10.67 7.99 -3.68
CA TRP A 240 -10.78 8.48 -5.06
C TRP A 240 -9.43 8.43 -5.80
N ASN A 241 -8.34 8.81 -5.13
CA ASN A 241 -7.00 8.69 -5.69
C ASN A 241 -6.60 7.22 -5.91
N ALA A 242 -6.88 6.34 -4.94
CA ALA A 242 -6.62 4.92 -5.06
C ALA A 242 -7.33 4.31 -6.30
N GLN A 243 -8.55 4.74 -6.62
CA GLN A 243 -9.26 4.28 -7.82
C GLN A 243 -8.59 4.68 -9.14
N ILE A 244 -7.86 5.80 -9.20
CA ILE A 244 -7.06 6.18 -10.38
C ILE A 244 -5.88 5.22 -10.56
N SER A 245 -5.22 4.85 -9.46
CA SER A 245 -4.17 3.83 -9.47
C SER A 245 -4.70 2.45 -9.86
N LEU A 246 -5.85 2.03 -9.31
CA LEU A 246 -6.49 0.76 -9.66
C LEU A 246 -6.89 0.71 -11.14
N LEU A 247 -7.49 1.79 -11.66
CA LEU A 247 -7.82 1.94 -13.08
C LEU A 247 -6.59 1.72 -13.97
N THR A 248 -5.46 2.32 -13.60
CA THR A 248 -4.21 2.19 -14.35
C THR A 248 -3.64 0.77 -14.25
N GLY A 249 -3.67 0.14 -13.07
CA GLY A 249 -3.22 -1.23 -12.90
C GLY A 249 -4.07 -2.28 -13.64
N MET A 250 -5.39 -2.07 -13.75
CA MET A 250 -6.26 -2.88 -14.61
C MET A 250 -5.91 -2.64 -16.09
N ALA A 251 -5.80 -1.37 -16.51
CA ALA A 251 -5.42 -1.03 -17.89
C ALA A 251 -4.07 -1.60 -18.31
N ALA A 252 -3.09 -1.63 -17.42
CA ALA A 252 -1.79 -2.27 -17.64
C ALA A 252 -1.91 -3.78 -17.81
N ALA A 253 -2.74 -4.44 -16.98
CA ALA A 253 -3.00 -5.87 -17.12
C ALA A 253 -3.60 -6.18 -18.49
N ASP A 254 -4.64 -5.43 -18.91
CA ASP A 254 -5.26 -5.60 -20.21
C ASP A 254 -4.29 -5.44 -21.40
N LEU A 255 -3.40 -4.42 -21.35
CA LEU A 255 -2.39 -4.22 -22.39
C LEU A 255 -1.44 -5.42 -22.50
N MET A 256 -0.96 -5.92 -21.35
CA MET A 256 -0.04 -7.06 -21.33
C MET A 256 -0.74 -8.36 -21.74
N THR A 257 -1.97 -8.59 -21.27
CA THR A 257 -2.80 -9.75 -21.64
C THR A 257 -3.02 -9.77 -23.15
N ALA A 258 -3.35 -8.62 -23.76
CA ALA A 258 -3.53 -8.49 -25.20
C ALA A 258 -2.21 -8.70 -25.99
N ALA A 259 -1.08 -8.25 -25.46
CA ALA A 259 0.24 -8.46 -26.05
C ALA A 259 0.78 -9.89 -25.85
N GLY A 260 0.16 -10.70 -24.98
CA GLY A 260 0.53 -12.09 -24.72
C GLY A 260 1.77 -12.29 -23.85
N THR A 261 2.37 -11.22 -23.32
CA THR A 261 3.52 -11.28 -22.41
C THR A 261 3.34 -10.27 -21.28
N GLY A 262 3.47 -10.73 -20.03
CA GLY A 262 3.27 -9.85 -18.90
C GLY A 262 3.50 -10.46 -17.52
N ILE A 263 3.17 -9.64 -16.52
CA ILE A 263 3.21 -10.01 -15.11
C ILE A 263 1.94 -9.49 -14.42
N LEU A 264 1.11 -10.40 -13.91
CA LEU A 264 -0.09 -10.07 -13.16
C LEU A 264 0.16 -10.13 -11.66
N ARG A 265 -0.59 -9.32 -10.91
CA ARG A 265 -0.72 -9.41 -9.46
C ARG A 265 -1.95 -10.26 -9.16
N THR A 266 -1.75 -11.52 -8.81
CA THR A 266 -2.85 -12.45 -8.53
C THR A 266 -3.14 -12.53 -7.04
N LEU A 267 -4.41 -12.77 -6.70
CA LEU A 267 -4.86 -13.03 -5.34
C LEU A 267 -5.97 -14.08 -5.40
N PRO A 268 -5.77 -15.26 -4.78
CA PRO A 268 -6.82 -16.28 -4.72
C PRO A 268 -8.03 -15.77 -3.93
N THR A 269 -9.19 -16.39 -4.18
CA THR A 269 -10.37 -16.19 -3.34
C THR A 269 -10.07 -16.56 -1.89
N ALA A 270 -10.66 -15.83 -0.95
CA ALA A 270 -10.50 -16.11 0.47
C ALA A 270 -10.89 -17.58 0.78
N PRO A 271 -10.16 -18.27 1.68
CA PRO A 271 -10.43 -19.66 2.00
C PRO A 271 -11.79 -19.83 2.68
N ASP A 272 -12.35 -21.04 2.59
CA ASP A 272 -13.60 -21.39 3.24
C ASP A 272 -13.57 -21.07 4.75
N GLY A 273 -14.64 -20.47 5.25
CA GLY A 273 -14.76 -20.08 6.66
C GLY A 273 -14.06 -18.77 7.05
N ALA A 274 -13.29 -18.13 6.17
CA ALA A 274 -12.64 -16.84 6.48
C ALA A 274 -13.67 -15.73 6.80
N VAL A 275 -14.77 -15.68 6.04
CA VAL A 275 -15.91 -14.78 6.31
C VAL A 275 -16.58 -15.11 7.64
N ALA A 276 -16.70 -16.40 8.00
CA ALA A 276 -17.27 -16.81 9.28
C ALA A 276 -16.39 -16.38 10.47
N ARG A 277 -15.06 -16.36 10.30
CA ARG A 277 -14.14 -15.80 11.30
C ARG A 277 -14.34 -14.30 11.45
N LEU A 278 -14.41 -13.55 10.35
CA LEU A 278 -14.67 -12.11 10.43
C LEU A 278 -16.04 -11.77 11.03
N ARG A 279 -17.07 -12.58 10.78
CA ARG A 279 -18.38 -12.39 11.44
C ARG A 279 -18.26 -12.50 12.97
N ARG A 280 -17.42 -13.39 13.49
CA ARG A 280 -17.12 -13.46 14.93
C ARG A 280 -16.36 -12.23 15.41
N SER A 281 -15.36 -11.77 14.65
CA SER A 281 -14.64 -10.53 14.98
C SER A 281 -15.57 -9.32 14.98
N ALA A 282 -16.47 -9.20 14.01
CA ALA A 282 -17.49 -8.15 13.95
C ALA A 282 -18.40 -8.17 15.18
N GLN A 283 -18.90 -9.34 15.56
CA GLN A 283 -19.71 -9.51 16.77
C GLN A 283 -18.94 -9.09 18.03
N ALA A 284 -17.68 -9.52 18.18
CA ALA A 284 -16.83 -9.18 19.31
C ALA A 284 -16.57 -7.66 19.40
N LEU A 285 -16.34 -7.01 18.26
CA LEU A 285 -16.14 -5.58 18.16
C LEU A 285 -17.46 -4.79 18.19
N GLY A 286 -18.63 -5.44 18.26
CA GLY A 286 -19.93 -4.76 18.23
C GLY A 286 -20.28 -4.10 16.89
N VAL A 287 -19.69 -4.57 15.79
CA VAL A 287 -20.02 -4.16 14.42
C VAL A 287 -21.24 -4.95 13.94
N ASP A 288 -22.32 -4.24 13.60
CA ASP A 288 -23.54 -4.87 13.09
C ASP A 288 -23.29 -5.49 11.71
N TRP A 289 -23.53 -6.80 11.59
CA TRP A 289 -23.39 -7.53 10.34
C TRP A 289 -24.56 -8.50 10.13
N PRO A 290 -25.68 -8.02 9.57
CA PRO A 290 -26.82 -8.86 9.27
C PRO A 290 -26.46 -10.02 8.33
N HIS A 291 -27.14 -11.17 8.47
CA HIS A 291 -26.82 -12.38 7.70
C HIS A 291 -26.98 -12.22 6.18
N HIS A 292 -27.85 -11.31 5.74
CA HIS A 292 -28.12 -11.05 4.31
C HIS A 292 -27.16 -10.04 3.67
N VAL A 293 -26.35 -9.34 4.48
CA VAL A 293 -25.39 -8.33 3.99
C VAL A 293 -24.07 -9.02 3.65
N SER A 294 -23.56 -8.75 2.45
CA SER A 294 -22.28 -9.31 2.01
C SER A 294 -21.12 -8.73 2.83
N TYR A 295 -20.00 -9.46 2.93
CA TYR A 295 -18.83 -8.92 3.63
C TYR A 295 -18.30 -7.64 2.96
N ALA A 296 -18.42 -7.56 1.64
CA ALA A 296 -18.01 -6.41 0.86
C ALA A 296 -18.81 -5.15 1.25
N ASP A 297 -20.13 -5.30 1.44
CA ASP A 297 -20.99 -4.18 1.83
C ASP A 297 -20.70 -3.71 3.26
N VAL A 298 -20.45 -4.64 4.19
CA VAL A 298 -20.06 -4.29 5.57
C VAL A 298 -18.74 -3.53 5.59
N VAL A 299 -17.75 -4.01 4.84
CA VAL A 299 -16.45 -3.34 4.72
C VAL A 299 -16.59 -1.94 4.14
N ARG A 300 -17.40 -1.75 3.10
CA ARG A 300 -17.63 -0.42 2.50
C ARG A 300 -18.40 0.53 3.41
N ALA A 301 -19.27 0.00 4.26
CA ALA A 301 -20.05 0.78 5.21
C ALA A 301 -19.30 1.10 6.51
N ALA A 302 -18.17 0.43 6.78
CA ALA A 302 -17.42 0.61 8.01
C ALA A 302 -16.80 2.01 8.11
N ASP A 303 -17.02 2.67 9.24
CA ASP A 303 -16.45 3.98 9.55
C ASP A 303 -15.06 3.83 10.19
N PRO A 304 -13.97 4.22 9.50
CA PRO A 304 -12.62 4.12 10.04
C PRO A 304 -12.35 5.10 11.20
N ALA A 305 -13.24 6.06 11.47
CA ALA A 305 -13.14 6.95 12.63
C ALA A 305 -13.72 6.34 13.91
N ASP A 306 -14.58 5.30 13.80
CA ASP A 306 -15.05 4.53 14.94
C ASP A 306 -14.00 3.47 15.32
N PRO A 307 -13.46 3.45 16.56
CA PRO A 307 -12.38 2.55 16.94
C PRO A 307 -12.70 1.05 16.76
N ARG A 308 -13.96 0.65 16.96
CA ARG A 308 -14.38 -0.75 16.80
C ARG A 308 -14.44 -1.15 15.34
N GLN A 309 -14.94 -0.26 14.49
CA GLN A 309 -14.99 -0.49 13.04
C GLN A 309 -13.60 -0.39 12.40
N ALA A 310 -12.74 0.50 12.90
CA ALA A 310 -11.31 0.56 12.56
C ALA A 310 -10.60 -0.76 12.84
N ALA A 311 -10.78 -1.33 14.03
CA ALA A 311 -10.28 -2.65 14.40
C ALA A 311 -10.84 -3.75 13.47
N PHE A 312 -12.12 -3.69 13.12
CA PHE A 312 -12.73 -4.64 12.21
C PHE A 312 -12.12 -4.56 10.80
N LEU A 313 -11.87 -3.34 10.29
CA LEU A 313 -11.18 -3.11 9.02
C LEU A 313 -9.74 -3.66 9.04
N GLN A 314 -9.05 -3.55 10.17
CA GLN A 314 -7.74 -4.17 10.38
C GLN A 314 -7.80 -5.69 10.27
N GLU A 315 -8.82 -6.34 10.85
CA GLU A 315 -9.01 -7.79 10.73
C GLU A 315 -9.36 -8.22 9.29
N CYS A 316 -10.09 -7.38 8.54
CA CYS A 316 -10.44 -7.66 7.14
C CYS A 316 -9.21 -7.79 6.23
N THR A 317 -8.06 -7.19 6.60
CA THR A 317 -6.80 -7.34 5.85
C THR A 317 -6.35 -8.80 5.72
N THR A 318 -6.77 -9.67 6.65
CA THR A 318 -6.45 -11.10 6.64
C THR A 318 -7.05 -11.83 5.44
N LEU A 319 -8.16 -11.34 4.86
CA LEU A 319 -8.77 -11.90 3.64
C LEU A 319 -7.92 -11.64 2.41
N LEU A 320 -7.04 -10.65 2.45
CA LEU A 320 -6.25 -10.24 1.30
C LEU A 320 -4.90 -10.98 1.23
N ARG A 321 -4.70 -12.01 2.09
CA ARG A 321 -3.50 -12.85 2.17
C ARG A 321 -3.37 -13.81 0.99
N GLY A 322 -2.13 -14.20 0.69
CA GLY A 322 -1.81 -15.14 -0.40
C GLY A 322 -1.63 -14.48 -1.77
N ALA A 323 -1.64 -13.16 -1.81
CA ALA A 323 -1.47 -12.41 -3.03
C ALA A 323 0.00 -12.56 -3.54
N GLY A 324 0.21 -12.99 -4.79
CA GLY A 324 1.52 -13.11 -5.45
C GLY A 324 1.62 -12.43 -6.82
N TYR A 325 2.72 -12.70 -7.53
CA TYR A 325 2.90 -12.28 -8.92
C TYR A 325 2.95 -13.51 -9.83
N THR A 326 2.39 -13.39 -11.02
CA THR A 326 2.32 -14.50 -11.99
C THR A 326 2.71 -13.97 -13.36
N VAL A 327 3.77 -14.55 -13.93
CA VAL A 327 4.27 -14.21 -15.26
C VAL A 327 3.58 -15.09 -16.30
N PHE A 328 3.38 -14.51 -17.48
CA PHE A 328 2.94 -15.22 -18.66
C PHE A 328 3.69 -14.74 -19.89
N THR A 329 3.90 -15.65 -20.84
CA THR A 329 4.54 -15.41 -22.13
C THR A 329 3.80 -16.20 -23.21
N ASP A 330 4.02 -15.84 -24.48
CA ASP A 330 3.50 -16.57 -25.64
C ASP A 330 1.97 -16.75 -25.64
N GLY A 331 1.25 -15.81 -25.01
CA GLY A 331 -0.22 -15.84 -24.88
C GLY A 331 -0.78 -16.80 -23.84
N HIS A 332 0.06 -17.47 -23.05
CA HIS A 332 -0.37 -18.42 -22.01
C HIS A 332 -0.78 -17.73 -20.71
N ILE A 333 -1.93 -17.05 -20.73
CA ILE A 333 -2.47 -16.32 -19.58
C ILE A 333 -2.81 -17.28 -18.42
N PRO A 334 -2.45 -16.96 -17.17
CA PRO A 334 -2.73 -17.84 -16.02
C PRO A 334 -4.23 -18.01 -15.79
N THR A 335 -4.66 -19.16 -15.29
CA THR A 335 -6.07 -19.42 -14.94
C THR A 335 -6.17 -19.86 -13.47
N PRO A 336 -6.81 -19.09 -12.58
CA PRO A 336 -7.43 -17.78 -12.82
C PRO A 336 -6.41 -16.63 -12.89
N ALA A 337 -6.64 -15.67 -13.80
CA ALA A 337 -5.88 -14.42 -13.92
C ALA A 337 -6.38 -13.31 -12.96
N LEU A 338 -6.95 -13.69 -11.81
CA LEU A 338 -7.75 -12.79 -10.99
C LEU A 338 -7.00 -12.25 -9.76
N HIS A 339 -7.28 -11.00 -9.40
CA HIS A 339 -7.03 -10.49 -8.06
C HIS A 339 -8.35 -10.39 -7.27
N ALA A 340 -8.63 -11.33 -6.34
CA ALA A 340 -9.93 -11.45 -5.68
C ALA A 340 -10.45 -10.16 -5.01
N ALA A 341 -9.57 -9.30 -4.47
CA ALA A 341 -9.97 -8.03 -3.88
C ALA A 341 -10.35 -6.96 -4.91
N VAL A 342 -9.68 -6.95 -6.07
CA VAL A 342 -9.97 -6.01 -7.15
C VAL A 342 -11.18 -6.51 -7.96
N ALA A 343 -11.38 -7.84 -7.95
CA ALA A 343 -12.34 -8.59 -8.75
C ALA A 343 -12.15 -8.38 -10.26
N ASP A 344 -10.88 -8.26 -10.69
CA ASP A 344 -10.47 -8.10 -12.08
C ASP A 344 -9.03 -8.60 -12.31
N GLU A 345 -8.60 -8.65 -13.56
CA GLU A 345 -7.19 -8.74 -13.93
C GLU A 345 -6.47 -7.46 -13.47
N TYR A 346 -5.32 -7.61 -12.82
CA TYR A 346 -4.65 -6.49 -12.20
C TYR A 346 -3.14 -6.68 -12.18
N THR A 347 -2.41 -5.58 -12.34
CA THR A 347 -0.98 -5.54 -12.08
C THR A 347 -0.56 -4.28 -11.32
N HIS A 348 0.64 -4.32 -10.79
CA HIS A 348 1.30 -3.21 -10.15
C HIS A 348 2.18 -2.47 -11.16
N CYS A 349 1.84 -1.20 -11.43
CA CYS A 349 2.57 -0.37 -12.41
C CYS A 349 2.63 1.13 -12.05
N THR A 350 2.22 1.52 -10.84
CA THR A 350 2.04 2.92 -10.45
C THR A 350 3.00 3.38 -9.36
N ALA A 351 3.90 2.52 -8.86
CA ALA A 351 4.77 2.80 -7.72
C ALA A 351 6.25 2.40 -7.91
N PRO A 352 6.89 2.75 -9.03
CA PRO A 352 8.22 2.23 -9.38
C PRO A 352 9.36 2.73 -8.50
N LEU A 353 9.22 3.85 -7.78
CA LEU A 353 10.25 4.35 -6.86
C LEU A 353 10.37 3.47 -5.60
N ARG A 354 9.34 2.67 -5.30
CA ARG A 354 9.25 1.84 -4.09
C ARG A 354 8.98 0.35 -4.34
N ARG A 355 8.82 -0.05 -5.60
CA ARG A 355 8.50 -1.44 -5.96
C ARG A 355 9.10 -1.82 -7.32
N LEU A 356 9.96 -2.83 -7.31
CA LEU A 356 10.74 -3.25 -8.46
C LEU A 356 9.88 -3.65 -9.67
N VAL A 357 8.81 -4.42 -9.44
CA VAL A 357 7.98 -4.97 -10.53
C VAL A 357 7.35 -3.91 -11.44
N ASP A 358 7.07 -2.71 -10.92
CA ASP A 358 6.40 -1.64 -11.66
C ASP A 358 7.27 -1.14 -12.81
N ARG A 359 8.60 -1.17 -12.66
CA ARG A 359 9.53 -0.85 -13.74
C ARG A 359 9.33 -1.81 -14.92
N TYR A 360 9.17 -3.10 -14.65
CA TYR A 360 8.97 -4.11 -15.69
C TYR A 360 7.58 -4.03 -16.30
N ALA A 361 6.54 -3.84 -15.48
CA ALA A 361 5.19 -3.63 -15.96
C ALA A 361 5.11 -2.39 -16.89
N GLY A 362 5.82 -1.31 -16.55
CA GLY A 362 5.92 -0.11 -17.37
C GLY A 362 6.55 -0.37 -18.75
N GLU A 363 7.69 -1.08 -18.80
CA GLU A 363 8.34 -1.45 -20.07
C GLU A 363 7.46 -2.34 -20.95
N LEU A 364 6.80 -3.32 -20.34
CA LEU A 364 5.87 -4.21 -21.03
C LEU A 364 4.71 -3.44 -21.66
N CYS A 365 4.13 -2.49 -20.93
CA CYS A 365 3.00 -1.71 -21.43
C CYS A 365 3.42 -0.73 -22.54
N VAL A 366 4.62 -0.12 -22.44
CA VAL A 366 5.14 0.74 -23.52
C VAL A 366 5.40 -0.07 -24.79
N ALA A 367 6.00 -1.25 -24.69
CA ALA A 367 6.20 -2.14 -25.83
C ALA A 367 4.86 -2.60 -26.44
N ALA A 368 3.90 -3.00 -25.60
CA ALA A 368 2.57 -3.42 -26.02
C ALA A 368 1.83 -2.35 -26.84
N VAL A 369 1.87 -1.08 -26.39
CA VAL A 369 1.25 0.04 -27.11
C VAL A 369 1.98 0.35 -28.42
N ALA A 370 3.30 0.21 -28.45
CA ALA A 370 4.09 0.41 -29.67
C ALA A 370 3.90 -0.72 -30.70
N GLY A 371 3.37 -1.88 -30.28
CA GLY A 371 3.33 -3.09 -31.10
C GLY A 371 4.70 -3.75 -31.24
N ASP A 372 5.61 -3.45 -30.31
CA ASP A 372 6.98 -3.96 -30.27
C ASP A 372 7.08 -5.16 -29.31
N GLU A 373 8.10 -5.99 -29.52
CA GLU A 373 8.51 -6.98 -28.54
C GLU A 373 9.04 -6.31 -27.26
N PRO A 374 8.75 -6.85 -26.06
CA PRO A 374 9.35 -6.35 -24.84
C PRO A 374 10.90 -6.37 -24.91
N PRO A 375 11.59 -5.38 -24.31
CA PRO A 375 13.05 -5.34 -24.31
C PRO A 375 13.67 -6.64 -23.78
N GLU A 376 14.80 -7.06 -24.34
CA GLU A 376 15.40 -8.35 -23.99
C GLU A 376 15.73 -8.49 -22.49
N TRP A 377 16.20 -7.42 -21.86
CA TRP A 377 16.49 -7.42 -20.43
C TRP A 377 15.23 -7.59 -19.56
N VAL A 378 14.06 -7.17 -20.05
CA VAL A 378 12.77 -7.41 -19.39
C VAL A 378 12.41 -8.88 -19.51
N ARG A 379 12.44 -9.42 -20.73
CA ARG A 379 12.11 -10.84 -20.99
C ARG A 379 13.02 -11.79 -20.20
N ALA A 380 14.32 -11.49 -20.14
CA ALA A 380 15.28 -12.27 -19.40
C ALA A 380 15.06 -12.26 -17.87
N ALA A 381 14.55 -11.15 -17.31
CA ALA A 381 14.28 -11.01 -15.87
C ALA A 381 12.94 -11.60 -15.44
N LEU A 382 11.93 -11.62 -16.34
CA LEU A 382 10.56 -12.03 -16.03
C LEU A 382 10.47 -13.33 -15.22
N PRO A 383 11.14 -14.44 -15.60
CA PRO A 383 11.00 -15.70 -14.87
C PRO A 383 11.38 -15.63 -13.39
N ALA A 384 12.33 -14.76 -13.01
CA ALA A 384 12.82 -14.63 -11.63
C ALA A 384 12.00 -13.64 -10.78
N LEU A 385 11.34 -12.65 -11.42
CA LEU A 385 10.66 -11.57 -10.71
C LEU A 385 9.60 -12.03 -9.70
N PRO A 386 8.74 -13.05 -9.97
CA PRO A 386 7.77 -13.51 -8.98
C PRO A 386 8.40 -13.92 -7.65
N ASP A 387 9.52 -14.66 -7.69
CA ASP A 387 10.22 -15.14 -6.50
C ASP A 387 10.90 -13.99 -5.77
N GLU A 388 11.60 -13.10 -6.48
CA GLU A 388 12.19 -11.90 -5.89
C GLU A 388 11.13 -11.03 -5.19
N MET A 389 10.00 -10.80 -5.86
CA MET A 389 8.90 -10.03 -5.31
C MET A 389 8.25 -10.72 -4.10
N ALA A 390 8.18 -12.05 -4.09
CA ALA A 390 7.71 -12.82 -2.95
C ALA A 390 8.66 -12.68 -1.76
N ASP A 391 9.97 -12.77 -1.99
CA ASP A 391 11.01 -12.62 -0.97
C ASP A 391 11.00 -11.21 -0.36
N GLY A 392 10.97 -10.18 -1.21
CA GLY A 392 10.83 -8.79 -0.80
C GLY A 392 9.55 -8.56 0.01
N SER A 393 8.43 -9.14 -0.42
CA SER A 393 7.14 -9.03 0.30
C SER A 393 7.19 -9.73 1.66
N ARG A 394 7.82 -10.90 1.78
CA ARG A 394 8.00 -11.58 3.08
C ARG A 394 8.83 -10.73 4.03
N ARG A 395 9.94 -10.15 3.56
CA ARG A 395 10.78 -9.24 4.36
C ARG A 395 10.00 -8.00 4.81
N ALA A 396 9.27 -7.35 3.91
CA ALA A 396 8.45 -6.19 4.24
C ALA A 396 7.36 -6.51 5.28
N ASN A 397 6.67 -7.64 5.13
CA ASN A 397 5.64 -8.06 6.09
C ASN A 397 6.24 -8.39 7.46
N THR A 398 7.44 -8.97 7.52
CA THR A 398 8.17 -9.20 8.79
C THR A 398 8.54 -7.87 9.45
N VAL A 399 9.11 -6.92 8.70
CA VAL A 399 9.44 -5.58 9.21
C VAL A 399 8.20 -4.89 9.78
N GLU A 400 7.09 -4.89 9.03
CA GLU A 400 5.83 -4.29 9.47
C GLU A 400 5.34 -4.92 10.77
N ARG A 401 5.23 -6.24 10.82
CA ARG A 401 4.74 -6.97 12.00
C ARG A 401 5.62 -6.77 13.23
N GLU A 402 6.93 -6.93 13.12
CA GLU A 402 7.83 -6.76 14.26
C GLU A 402 7.90 -5.28 14.70
N SER A 403 7.75 -4.32 13.79
CA SER A 403 7.65 -2.91 14.14
C SER A 403 6.39 -2.59 14.93
N VAL A 404 5.25 -3.17 14.55
CA VAL A 404 3.99 -3.09 15.31
C VAL A 404 4.20 -3.65 16.72
N ASP A 405 4.76 -4.85 16.83
CA ASP A 405 5.00 -5.52 18.12
C ASP A 405 5.91 -4.66 19.05
N ILE A 406 6.97 -4.06 18.50
CA ILE A 406 7.89 -3.17 19.25
C ILE A 406 7.18 -1.91 19.74
N VAL A 407 6.35 -1.31 18.88
CA VAL A 407 5.59 -0.10 19.17
C VAL A 407 4.55 -0.35 20.26
N GLU A 408 3.77 -1.42 20.13
CA GLU A 408 2.72 -1.76 21.10
C GLU A 408 3.35 -2.11 22.47
N ALA A 409 4.50 -2.78 22.47
CA ALA A 409 5.26 -3.02 23.69
C ALA A 409 5.75 -1.71 24.33
N ALA A 410 6.17 -0.72 23.53
CA ALA A 410 6.62 0.58 24.04
C ALA A 410 5.46 1.36 24.67
N LEU A 411 4.29 1.30 24.04
CA LEU A 411 3.06 1.91 24.54
C LEU A 411 2.61 1.33 25.89
N LEU A 412 2.77 0.03 26.09
CA LEU A 412 2.23 -0.68 27.26
C LEU A 412 3.25 -0.94 28.38
N ARG A 413 4.54 -0.67 28.16
CA ARG A 413 5.64 -0.96 29.09
C ARG A 413 5.41 -0.47 30.52
N GLU A 414 4.99 0.78 30.69
CA GLU A 414 4.79 1.39 32.01
C GLU A 414 3.48 0.95 32.68
N ARG A 415 2.69 0.09 32.02
CA ARG A 415 1.38 -0.40 32.46
C ARG A 415 1.38 -1.88 32.83
N VAL A 416 2.55 -2.53 32.87
CA VAL A 416 2.66 -3.95 33.23
C VAL A 416 2.06 -4.20 34.61
N GLY A 417 1.18 -5.21 34.72
CA GLY A 417 0.39 -5.52 35.90
C GLY A 417 -1.01 -4.90 35.95
N GLU A 418 -1.30 -3.90 35.11
CA GLU A 418 -2.65 -3.34 34.98
C GLU A 418 -3.64 -4.33 34.37
N ILE A 419 -4.93 -4.11 34.64
CA ILE A 419 -6.04 -4.90 34.11
C ILE A 419 -6.77 -4.09 33.05
N PHE A 420 -7.09 -4.76 31.95
CA PHE A 420 -7.74 -4.21 30.78
C PHE A 420 -9.00 -5.01 30.46
N ASP A 421 -9.96 -4.33 29.84
CA ASP A 421 -11.13 -4.94 29.25
C ASP A 421 -10.81 -5.35 27.81
N ALA A 422 -11.13 -6.59 27.44
CA ALA A 422 -10.73 -7.16 26.15
C ALA A 422 -11.70 -8.22 25.62
N TYR A 423 -11.65 -8.49 24.32
CA TYR A 423 -12.42 -9.54 23.65
C TYR A 423 -11.52 -10.62 23.08
N VAL A 424 -11.89 -11.90 23.21
CA VAL A 424 -11.17 -13.00 22.55
C VAL A 424 -11.54 -13.07 21.07
N ILE A 425 -10.61 -12.72 20.20
CA ILE A 425 -10.84 -12.71 18.74
C ILE A 425 -10.37 -13.99 18.05
N ASP A 426 -9.44 -14.72 18.67
CA ASP A 426 -8.95 -16.00 18.16
C ASP A 426 -8.50 -16.93 19.29
N VAL A 427 -8.64 -18.24 19.07
CA VAL A 427 -8.20 -19.28 20.02
C VAL A 427 -7.49 -20.37 19.22
N LYS A 428 -6.30 -20.76 19.67
CA LYS A 428 -5.56 -21.84 19.03
C LYS A 428 -6.31 -23.16 19.21
N GLU A 429 -6.63 -23.84 18.11
CA GLU A 429 -7.37 -25.11 18.14
C GLU A 429 -6.71 -26.17 19.04
N ARG A 430 -5.38 -26.24 19.03
CA ARG A 430 -4.60 -27.23 19.78
C ARG A 430 -4.26 -26.81 21.21
N GLU A 431 -4.41 -25.53 21.53
CA GLU A 431 -4.06 -24.94 22.82
C GLU A 431 -5.19 -23.99 23.25
N PRO A 432 -6.32 -24.51 23.74
CA PRO A 432 -7.54 -23.71 23.94
C PRO A 432 -7.41 -22.63 25.01
N ALA A 433 -6.36 -22.65 25.84
CA ALA A 433 -6.01 -21.61 26.80
C ALA A 433 -5.12 -20.50 26.22
N VAL A 434 -4.73 -20.62 24.94
CA VAL A 434 -3.88 -19.68 24.22
C VAL A 434 -4.68 -19.07 23.07
N GLY A 435 -4.64 -17.76 22.97
CA GLY A 435 -5.42 -17.04 21.98
C GLY A 435 -4.89 -15.64 21.71
N THR A 436 -5.73 -14.86 21.05
CA THR A 436 -5.49 -13.44 20.78
C THR A 436 -6.65 -12.64 21.34
N VAL A 437 -6.34 -11.56 22.05
CA VAL A 437 -7.31 -10.59 22.54
C VAL A 437 -7.15 -9.25 21.84
N HIS A 438 -8.27 -8.55 21.71
CA HIS A 438 -8.32 -7.14 21.33
C HIS A 438 -8.73 -6.34 22.56
N LEU A 439 -7.92 -5.37 22.97
CA LEU A 439 -8.25 -4.48 24.08
C LEU A 439 -9.28 -3.42 23.65
N ASP A 440 -10.14 -2.99 24.57
CA ASP A 440 -11.06 -1.88 24.29
C ASP A 440 -10.32 -0.54 24.18
N ASP A 441 -9.35 -0.30 25.06
CA ASP A 441 -8.51 0.91 25.09
C ASP A 441 -7.17 0.63 25.81
N PRO A 442 -5.98 0.84 25.18
CA PRO A 442 -5.77 1.23 23.78
C PRO A 442 -6.07 0.09 22.82
N ALA A 443 -6.35 0.38 21.55
CA ALA A 443 -6.69 -0.62 20.53
C ALA A 443 -5.47 -1.48 20.10
N VAL A 444 -5.03 -2.34 21.01
CA VAL A 444 -3.91 -3.27 20.87
C VAL A 444 -4.44 -4.69 20.68
N VAL A 445 -3.81 -5.43 19.76
CA VAL A 445 -4.12 -6.84 19.49
C VAL A 445 -2.94 -7.70 19.90
N ALA A 446 -3.09 -8.45 20.98
CA ALA A 446 -1.98 -9.16 21.60
C ALA A 446 -2.34 -10.59 22.01
N ARG A 447 -1.29 -11.38 22.27
CA ARG A 447 -1.42 -12.76 22.72
C ARG A 447 -1.94 -12.80 24.16
N ILE A 448 -2.81 -13.78 24.44
CA ILE A 448 -3.22 -14.15 25.79
C ILE A 448 -2.86 -15.62 26.08
N GLU A 449 -2.34 -15.89 27.27
CA GLU A 449 -2.10 -17.25 27.76
C GLU A 449 -2.16 -17.37 29.29
N GLY A 450 -1.89 -18.55 29.84
CA GLY A 450 -1.81 -18.76 31.29
C GLY A 450 -3.14 -19.06 31.99
N GLY A 451 -4.23 -19.25 31.24
CA GLY A 451 -5.51 -19.73 31.79
C GLY A 451 -5.54 -21.25 32.04
N ALA A 452 -6.29 -21.69 33.05
CA ALA A 452 -6.54 -23.12 33.29
C ALA A 452 -7.68 -23.70 32.42
N SER A 453 -8.48 -22.83 31.79
CA SER A 453 -9.67 -23.18 31.02
C SER A 453 -9.60 -22.66 29.59
N ARG A 454 -10.49 -23.17 28.74
CA ARG A 454 -10.66 -22.70 27.36
C ARG A 454 -11.06 -21.23 27.35
N LEU A 455 -10.37 -20.44 26.54
CA LEU A 455 -10.71 -19.04 26.30
C LEU A 455 -12.09 -18.93 25.63
N PRO A 456 -12.95 -18.01 26.09
CA PRO A 456 -14.29 -17.87 25.55
C PRO A 456 -14.26 -17.07 24.24
N LEU A 457 -14.09 -17.77 23.12
CA LEU A 457 -13.99 -17.16 21.79
C LEU A 457 -15.22 -16.28 21.47
N GLY A 458 -14.97 -15.01 21.13
CA GLY A 458 -16.01 -14.01 20.82
C GLY A 458 -16.61 -13.32 22.04
N GLU A 459 -16.18 -13.67 23.25
CA GLU A 459 -16.69 -13.06 24.49
C GLU A 459 -15.69 -12.07 25.08
N TRP A 460 -16.23 -11.19 25.91
CA TRP A 460 -15.49 -10.24 26.72
C TRP A 460 -14.87 -10.92 27.94
N LEU A 461 -13.65 -10.51 28.31
CA LEU A 461 -13.02 -10.85 29.58
C LEU A 461 -12.12 -9.73 30.08
N ARG A 462 -11.74 -9.82 31.35
CA ARG A 462 -10.65 -9.01 31.92
C ARG A 462 -9.32 -9.71 31.78
N VAL A 463 -8.31 -8.96 31.36
CA VAL A 463 -6.95 -9.44 31.15
C VAL A 463 -5.95 -8.59 31.92
N ARG A 464 -4.94 -9.22 32.51
CA ARG A 464 -3.81 -8.55 33.15
C ARG A 464 -2.63 -8.52 32.19
N LEU A 465 -2.01 -7.35 32.01
CA LEU A 465 -0.78 -7.25 31.23
C LEU A 465 0.37 -7.92 31.98
N ALA A 466 0.90 -9.00 31.42
CA ALA A 466 1.97 -9.79 32.02
C ALA A 466 3.35 -9.32 31.57
N GLU A 467 3.51 -9.04 30.27
CA GLU A 467 4.79 -8.64 29.69
C GLU A 467 4.58 -7.56 28.62
N ALA A 468 5.47 -6.57 28.57
CA ALA A 468 5.61 -5.59 27.48
C ALA A 468 6.97 -4.90 27.60
N ASP A 469 7.93 -5.25 26.73
CA ASP A 469 9.25 -4.60 26.71
C ASP A 469 9.79 -4.48 25.27
N PRO A 470 9.93 -3.26 24.72
CA PRO A 470 10.39 -3.02 23.35
C PRO A 470 11.68 -3.77 23.00
N GLY A 471 11.59 -4.67 22.03
CA GLY A 471 12.73 -5.45 21.54
C GLY A 471 13.18 -6.60 22.44
N THR A 472 12.56 -6.80 23.61
CA THR A 472 12.90 -7.88 24.54
C THR A 472 11.72 -8.85 24.76
N ALA A 473 10.52 -8.33 25.02
CA ALA A 473 9.32 -9.11 25.27
C ALA A 473 8.11 -8.52 24.54
N LYS A 474 7.42 -9.35 23.76
CA LYS A 474 6.18 -8.95 23.09
C LYS A 474 5.07 -8.76 24.13
N VAL A 475 4.05 -7.99 23.77
CA VAL A 475 2.87 -7.79 24.62
C VAL A 475 2.21 -9.15 24.91
N LEU A 476 2.11 -9.50 26.19
CA LEU A 476 1.48 -10.73 26.66
C LEU A 476 0.46 -10.43 27.75
N PHE A 477 -0.73 -11.00 27.58
CA PHE A 477 -1.80 -10.94 28.58
C PHE A 477 -2.04 -12.29 29.25
N ALA A 478 -2.59 -12.23 30.46
CA ALA A 478 -3.15 -13.38 31.16
C ALA A 478 -4.58 -13.08 31.62
N PRO A 479 -5.48 -14.08 31.75
CA PRO A 479 -6.77 -13.89 32.40
C PRO A 479 -6.60 -13.28 33.80
N ALA A 480 -7.37 -12.24 34.12
CA ALA A 480 -7.19 -11.42 35.33
C ALA A 480 -7.67 -12.08 36.62
#